data_AF-A0A967SYT5-F1
#
_entry.id   AF-A0A967SYT5-F1
#
_cell.length_a   1.000
_cell.length_b   1.000
_cell.length_c   1.000
_cell.angle_alpha   90.00
_cell.angle_beta   90.00
_cell.angle_gamma   90.00
#
_symmetry.space_group_name_H-M   'P 1'
#
loop_
_entity.id
_entity.type
_entity.pdbx_description
1 polymer ?
#
loop_
_entity_poly.entity_id
_entity_poly.type
_entity_poly.pdbx_seq_one_letter_code
_entity_poly.pdbx_strand_id
1 'polypeptide(L)'
;MREKEIYRFSLDLFQQAEYFRAITEARRYISLFPQGKNIEDMYRIIGDSYLMAREWSSAIEAYDKFIENFPNSRYINQVLFNKAVSLVKEKNYQEAKVLFQKIIVSS
;
A
#
# COMPACT_ATOMS: atom_id res chain seq x y z
N MET A 1 1.59 -23.60 -4.23
CA MET A 1 2.51 -22.61 -3.63
C MET A 1 2.14 -22.45 -2.16
N ARG A 2 3.14 -22.45 -1.29
CA ARG A 2 2.98 -22.17 0.15
C ARG A 2 2.83 -20.66 0.35
N GLU A 3 2.12 -20.23 1.39
CA GLU A 3 1.92 -18.80 1.74
C GLU A 3 3.20 -17.97 1.61
N LYS A 4 4.29 -18.44 2.21
CA LYS A 4 5.61 -17.79 2.20
C LYS A 4 6.22 -17.63 0.79
N GLU A 5 5.88 -18.50 -0.16
CA GLU A 5 6.39 -18.44 -1.53
C GLU A 5 5.71 -17.30 -2.31
N ILE A 6 4.38 -17.18 -2.23
CA ILE A 6 3.64 -16.10 -2.88
C ILE A 6 4.06 -14.74 -2.31
N TYR A 7 4.19 -14.67 -0.98
CA TYR A 7 4.69 -13.47 -0.30
C TYR A 7 6.06 -13.03 -0.84
N ARG A 8 7.05 -13.94 -0.85
CA ARG A 8 8.40 -13.64 -1.34
C ARG A 8 8.40 -13.26 -2.81
N PHE A 9 7.60 -13.93 -3.63
CA PHE A 9 7.53 -13.65 -5.06
C PHE A 9 6.93 -12.27 -5.34
N SER A 10 5.88 -11.87 -4.62
CA SER A 10 5.32 -10.52 -4.73
C SER A 10 6.35 -9.43 -4.37
N LEU A 11 7.17 -9.65 -3.33
CA LEU A 11 8.25 -8.74 -2.96
C LEU A 11 9.37 -8.66 -4.02
N ASP A 12 9.77 -9.80 -4.58
CA ASP A 12 10.79 -9.86 -5.63
C ASP A 12 10.35 -9.11 -6.89
N LEU A 13 9.10 -9.30 -7.31
CA LEU A 13 8.51 -8.55 -8.42
C LEU A 13 8.52 -7.04 -8.15
N PHE A 14 8.17 -6.62 -6.94
CA PHE A 14 8.24 -5.20 -6.56
C PHE A 14 9.67 -4.65 -6.66
N GLN A 15 10.66 -5.40 -6.17
CA GLN A 15 12.08 -5.02 -6.24
C GLN A 15 12.59 -4.91 -7.68
N GLN A 16 12.07 -5.74 -8.59
CA GLN A 16 12.36 -5.70 -10.02
C GLN A 16 11.59 -4.60 -10.78
N ALA A 17 10.86 -3.73 -10.08
CA ALA A 17 9.97 -2.71 -10.64
C ALA A 17 8.82 -3.26 -11.50
N GLU A 18 8.50 -4.54 -11.35
CA GLU A 18 7.39 -5.24 -12.02
C GLU A 18 6.08 -5.01 -11.27
N TYR A 19 5.70 -3.74 -11.09
CA TYR A 19 4.68 -3.29 -10.13
C TYR A 19 3.31 -3.95 -10.35
N PHE A 20 2.83 -4.05 -11.60
CA PHE A 20 1.53 -4.67 -11.87
C PHE A 20 1.51 -6.18 -11.61
N ARG A 21 2.64 -6.86 -11.82
CA ARG A 21 2.80 -8.27 -11.48
C ARG A 21 2.87 -8.43 -9.96
N ALA A 22 3.58 -7.55 -9.26
CA ALA A 22 3.62 -7.52 -7.80
C ALA A 22 2.22 -7.36 -7.19
N ILE A 23 1.41 -6.43 -7.73
CA ILE A 23 0.00 -6.23 -7.35
C ILE A 23 -0.82 -7.51 -7.57
N THR A 24 -0.65 -8.16 -8.72
CA THR A 24 -1.40 -9.38 -9.05
C THR A 24 -1.12 -10.48 -8.02
N GLU A 25 0.15 -10.72 -7.69
CA GLU A 25 0.52 -11.74 -6.72
C GLU A 25 0.19 -11.34 -5.27
N ALA A 26 0.24 -10.06 -4.92
CA ALA A 26 -0.20 -9.56 -3.61
C ALA A 26 -1.72 -9.77 -3.42
N ARG A 27 -2.54 -9.45 -4.43
CA ARG A 27 -3.99 -9.71 -4.40
C ARG A 27 -4.29 -11.21 -4.31
N ARG A 28 -3.51 -12.03 -5.01
CA ARG A 28 -3.60 -13.49 -4.91
C ARG A 28 -3.27 -13.98 -3.50
N TYR A 29 -2.24 -13.45 -2.86
CA TYR A 29 -1.92 -13.78 -1.46
C TYR A 29 -3.11 -13.45 -0.54
N ILE A 30 -3.67 -12.23 -0.64
CA ILE A 30 -4.79 -11.79 0.20
C ILE A 30 -6.01 -12.71 0.02
N SER A 31 -6.30 -13.10 -1.23
CA SER A 31 -7.42 -14.00 -1.55
C SER A 31 -7.22 -15.41 -0.97
N LEU A 32 -6.02 -15.97 -1.08
CA LEU A 32 -5.73 -17.33 -0.61
C LEU A 32 -5.47 -17.41 0.90
N PHE A 33 -4.97 -16.34 1.50
CA PHE A 33 -4.55 -16.28 2.90
C PHE A 33 -5.10 -15.01 3.59
N PRO A 34 -6.42 -14.86 3.73
CA PRO A 34 -7.05 -13.66 4.31
C PRO A 34 -6.76 -13.46 5.80
N GLN A 35 -6.17 -14.45 6.48
CA GLN A 35 -5.65 -14.34 7.86
C GLN A 35 -4.14 -14.64 7.91
N GLY A 36 -3.47 -14.51 6.76
CA GLY A 36 -2.04 -14.77 6.61
C GLY A 36 -1.20 -13.80 7.43
N LYS A 37 -0.04 -14.26 7.90
CA LYS A 37 0.82 -13.47 8.80
C LYS A 37 1.39 -12.20 8.14
N ASN A 38 1.43 -12.16 6.81
CA ASN A 38 1.98 -11.03 6.05
C ASN A 38 0.89 -10.29 5.27
N ILE A 39 -0.38 -10.39 5.71
CA ILE A 39 -1.48 -9.75 4.98
C ILE A 39 -1.31 -8.22 4.91
N GLU A 40 -0.90 -7.58 6.02
CA GLU A 40 -0.61 -6.14 6.05
C GLU A 40 0.46 -5.76 5.01
N ASP A 41 1.54 -6.53 4.92
CA ASP A 41 2.60 -6.30 3.94
C ASP A 41 2.08 -6.37 2.50
N MET A 42 1.12 -7.26 2.20
CA MET A 42 0.54 -7.36 0.84
C MET A 42 -0.37 -6.19 0.50
N TYR A 43 -1.15 -5.68 1.45
CA TYR A 43 -1.91 -4.45 1.22
C TYR A 43 -0.97 -3.25 1.00
N ARG A 44 0.11 -3.16 1.78
CA ARG A 44 1.13 -2.12 1.60
C ARG A 44 1.82 -2.23 0.24
N ILE A 45 2.21 -3.43 -0.17
CA ILE A 45 2.84 -3.67 -1.48
C ILE A 45 1.94 -3.26 -2.64
N ILE A 46 0.61 -3.45 -2.54
CA ILE A 46 -0.32 -2.98 -3.57
C ILE A 46 -0.27 -1.44 -3.69
N GLY A 47 -0.36 -0.73 -2.56
CA GLY A 47 -0.28 0.74 -2.56
C GLY A 47 1.07 1.28 -3.04
N ASP A 48 2.17 0.71 -2.52
CA ASP A 48 3.53 1.09 -2.91
C ASP A 48 3.77 0.82 -4.41
N SER A 49 3.25 -0.28 -4.94
CA SER A 49 3.37 -0.63 -6.36
C SER A 49 2.64 0.38 -7.25
N TYR A 50 1.40 0.77 -6.92
CA TYR A 50 0.69 1.80 -7.69
C TYR A 50 1.40 3.16 -7.61
N LEU A 51 1.91 3.54 -6.44
CA LEU A 51 2.68 4.77 -6.27
C LEU A 51 3.92 4.75 -7.18
N MET A 52 4.69 3.66 -7.18
CA MET A 52 5.89 3.54 -8.01
C MET A 52 5.57 3.46 -9.51
N ALA A 53 4.43 2.88 -9.87
CA ALA A 53 3.89 2.85 -11.23
C ALA A 53 3.31 4.19 -11.70
N ARG A 54 3.26 5.20 -10.83
CA ARG A 54 2.68 6.53 -11.09
C ARG A 54 1.16 6.54 -11.28
N GLU A 55 0.50 5.51 -10.78
CA GLU A 55 -0.96 5.36 -10.76
C GLU A 55 -1.52 5.97 -9.47
N TRP A 56 -1.47 7.30 -9.38
CA TRP A 56 -1.70 8.04 -8.13
C TRP A 56 -3.09 7.77 -7.52
N SER A 57 -4.14 7.82 -8.32
CA SER A 57 -5.52 7.56 -7.88
C SER A 57 -5.66 6.13 -7.33
N SER A 58 -5.08 5.15 -8.03
CA SER A 58 -5.09 3.75 -7.58
C SER A 58 -4.27 3.55 -6.30
N ALA A 59 -3.16 4.29 -6.15
CA ALA A 59 -2.36 4.26 -4.93
C ALA A 59 -3.15 4.79 -3.73
N ILE A 60 -3.86 5.91 -3.91
CA ILE A 60 -4.72 6.51 -2.88
C ILE A 60 -5.78 5.51 -2.41
N GLU A 61 -6.52 4.90 -3.34
CA GLU A 61 -7.53 3.89 -3.01
C GLU A 61 -6.93 2.67 -2.30
N ALA A 62 -5.74 2.23 -2.71
CA ALA A 62 -5.06 1.11 -2.07
C ALA A 62 -4.60 1.43 -0.65
N TYR A 63 -4.09 2.64 -0.42
CA TYR A 63 -3.72 3.10 0.91
C TYR A 63 -4.94 3.32 1.80
N ASP A 64 -6.07 3.78 1.26
CA ASP A 64 -7.33 3.86 2.01
C ASP A 64 -7.78 2.49 2.51
N LYS A 65 -7.75 1.48 1.64
CA LYS A 65 -8.03 0.10 2.05
C LYS A 65 -7.08 -0.37 3.14
N PHE A 66 -5.79 -0.03 3.07
CA PHE A 66 -4.86 -0.37 4.15
C PHE A 66 -5.27 0.30 5.47
N ILE A 67 -5.56 1.60 5.46
CA ILE A 67 -5.91 2.37 6.66
C ILE A 67 -7.21 1.85 7.30
N GLU A 68 -8.20 1.50 6.49
CA GLU A 68 -9.47 0.91 6.95
C GLU A 68 -9.28 -0.45 7.60
N ASN A 69 -8.46 -1.32 7.01
CA ASN A 69 -8.27 -2.69 7.51
C ASN A 69 -7.26 -2.78 8.66
N PHE A 70 -6.26 -1.89 8.69
CA PHE A 70 -5.13 -1.95 9.62
C PHE A 70 -4.80 -0.59 10.26
N PRO A 71 -5.77 0.08 10.92
CA PRO A 71 -5.58 1.43 11.46
C PRO A 71 -4.50 1.53 12.55
N ASN A 72 -4.18 0.40 13.21
CA ASN A 72 -3.16 0.31 14.26
C ASN A 72 -1.87 -0.38 13.80
N SER A 73 -1.69 -0.56 12.49
CA SER A 73 -0.48 -1.17 11.95
C SER A 73 0.76 -0.34 12.27
N ARG A 74 1.89 -1.01 12.50
CA ARG A 74 3.20 -0.34 12.57
C ARG A 74 3.56 0.46 11.31
N TYR A 75 2.93 0.15 10.18
CA TYR A 75 3.15 0.85 8.91
C TYR A 75 2.20 2.03 8.69
N ILE A 76 1.30 2.33 9.63
CA ILE A 76 0.23 3.32 9.40
C ILE A 76 0.79 4.70 9.03
N ASN A 77 1.86 5.14 9.70
CA ASN A 77 2.50 6.43 9.41
C ASN A 77 3.13 6.46 8.02
N GLN A 78 3.77 5.36 7.59
CA GLN A 78 4.33 5.23 6.25
C GLN A 78 3.24 5.25 5.18
N VAL A 79 2.14 4.54 5.41
CA VAL A 79 0.98 4.48 4.49
C VAL A 79 0.30 5.84 4.37
N LEU A 80 0.07 6.53 5.49
CA LEU A 80 -0.49 7.88 5.50
C LEU A 80 0.40 8.86 4.73
N PHE A 81 1.72 8.78 4.95
CA PHE A 81 2.69 9.61 4.22
C PHE A 81 2.66 9.33 2.72
N ASN A 82 2.70 8.06 2.31
CA ASN A 82 2.67 7.67 0.90
C ASN A 82 1.33 8.04 0.23
N LYS A 83 0.20 7.95 0.94
CA LYS A 83 -1.08 8.46 0.47
C LYS A 83 -1.03 9.98 0.25
N ALA A 84 -0.48 10.73 1.21
CA ALA A 84 -0.33 12.17 1.08
C ALA A 84 0.58 12.57 -0.11
N VAL A 85 1.67 11.84 -0.32
CA VAL A 85 2.53 11.99 -1.51
C VAL A 85 1.73 11.73 -2.80
N SER A 86 0.92 10.67 -2.84
CA SER A 86 0.10 10.33 -4.00
C SER A 86 -0.92 11.44 -4.30
N LEU A 87 -1.58 11.99 -3.28
CA LEU A 87 -2.49 13.13 -3.41
C LEU A 87 -1.79 14.37 -3.98
N VAL A 88 -0.58 14.68 -3.52
CA VAL A 88 0.23 15.77 -4.08
C VAL A 88 0.55 15.53 -5.55
N LYS A 89 0.91 14.29 -5.94
CA LYS A 89 1.21 13.93 -7.33
C LYS A 89 -0.02 13.99 -8.24
N GLU A 90 -1.20 13.69 -7.70
CA GLU A 90 -2.49 13.84 -8.36
C GLU A 90 -2.98 15.32 -8.39
N LYS A 91 -2.27 16.24 -7.73
CA LYS A 91 -2.64 17.66 -7.55
C LYS A 91 -3.85 17.88 -6.65
N ASN A 92 -4.22 16.89 -5.84
CA ASN A 92 -5.24 17.02 -4.79
C ASN A 92 -4.63 17.60 -3.50
N TYR A 93 -4.25 18.87 -3.56
CA TYR A 93 -3.50 19.53 -2.48
C TYR A 93 -4.31 19.72 -1.19
N GLN A 94 -5.64 19.85 -1.30
CA GLN A 94 -6.50 20.08 -0.13
C GLN A 94 -6.55 18.84 0.76
N GLU A 95 -6.81 17.67 0.18
CA GLU A 95 -6.79 16.41 0.93
C GLU A 95 -5.39 16.08 1.44
N ALA A 96 -4.34 16.35 0.64
CA ALA A 96 -2.97 16.15 1.09
C ALA A 96 -2.66 16.96 2.35
N LYS A 97 -3.06 18.24 2.40
CA LYS A 97 -2.86 19.12 3.55
C LYS A 97 -3.55 18.58 4.80
N VAL A 98 -4.81 18.16 4.70
CA VAL A 98 -5.56 17.57 5.81
C VAL A 98 -4.86 16.31 6.32
N LEU A 99 -4.37 15.47 5.42
CA LEU A 99 -3.68 14.24 5.79
C LEU A 99 -2.34 14.49 6.48
N PHE A 100 -1.54 15.45 5.99
CA PHE A 100 -0.29 15.84 6.64
C PHE A 100 -0.53 16.41 8.05
N GLN A 101 -1.58 17.21 8.25
CA GLN A 101 -1.94 17.69 9.59
C GLN A 101 -2.28 16.54 10.53
N LYS A 102 -3.02 15.53 10.05
CA LYS A 102 -3.33 14.33 10.84
C LYS A 102 -2.07 13.58 11.26
N ILE A 103 -1.09 13.44 10.35
CA ILE A 103 0.18 12.77 10.64
C ILE A 103 0.95 13.52 11.75
N ILE A 104 1.09 14.85 11.62
CA ILE A 104 1.85 15.68 12.58
C ILE A 104 1.22 15.65 13.98
N VAL A 105 -0.11 15.69 14.08
CA VAL A 105 -0.83 15.69 15.37
C VAL A 105 -0.82 14.31 16.04
N SER A 106 -0.65 13.24 15.27
CA SER A 106 -0.64 11.84 15.77
C SER A 106 0.77 11.31 16.07
N SER A 107 1.80 12.17 15.96
CA SER A 107 3.22 11.87 16.22
C SER A 107 3.62 12.26 17.64
#